data_AF-X0TW74-F1
#
_entry.id   AF-X0TW74-F1
#
_cell.length_a   1.000
_cell.length_b   1.000
_cell.length_c   1.000
_cell.angle_alpha   90.00
_cell.angle_beta   90.00
_cell.angle_gamma   90.00
#
_symmetry.space_group_name_H-M   'P 1'
#
loop_
_entity.id
_entity.type
_entity.pdbx_description
1 polymer ?
#
loop_
_entity_poly.entity_id
_entity_poly.type
_entity_poly.pdbx_seq_one_letter_code
_entity_poly.pdbx_strand_id
1 'polypeptide(L)'
;HIGMDFNVDHMAASVHVIRDGNPHSVDEFVDLYDTPAMIRAITEKYWPYIDGRYQKAHQIYIYPDSSGKSRKSVGASETDITLLKQADFNVRAHPANPPVKDRVNSLSAMICNSEGLRRYFINPDKCPNGVESLEKQAYTDAGTPDKTQGYDHMTDAIGYHVYYQYPLRKPIAHIDIGMAI
;
A
#
# COMPACT_ATOMS: atom_id res chain seq x y z
N HIS A 1 -1.65 9.42 -0.52
CA HIS A 1 -1.00 8.21 -1.06
C HIS A 1 -1.71 7.01 -0.47
N ILE A 2 -2.06 6.00 -1.26
CA ILE A 2 -2.91 4.89 -0.79
C ILE A 2 -2.29 3.56 -1.22
N GLY A 3 -1.80 2.77 -0.27
CA GLY A 3 -1.44 1.38 -0.53
C GLY A 3 -2.70 0.51 -0.56
N MET A 4 -2.80 -0.46 -1.47
CA MET A 4 -4.06 -1.21 -1.69
C MET A 4 -3.81 -2.69 -1.97
N ASP A 5 -4.58 -3.54 -1.30
CA ASP A 5 -4.65 -5.00 -1.49
C ASP A 5 -6.02 -5.38 -2.08
N PHE A 6 -6.03 -6.05 -3.24
CA PHE A 6 -7.24 -6.40 -3.98
C PHE A 6 -7.94 -7.68 -3.50
N ASN A 7 -7.73 -8.11 -2.26
CA ASN A 7 -8.39 -9.32 -1.78
C ASN A 7 -9.93 -9.21 -1.87
N VAL A 8 -10.59 -10.12 -2.59
CA VAL A 8 -12.06 -10.09 -2.77
C VAL A 8 -12.73 -10.30 -1.42
N ASP A 9 -13.81 -9.56 -1.16
CA ASP A 9 -14.56 -9.54 0.11
C ASP A 9 -13.80 -8.95 1.31
N HIS A 10 -12.49 -8.74 1.18
CA HIS A 10 -11.60 -8.22 2.23
C HIS A 10 -10.62 -7.18 1.69
N MET A 11 -11.07 -6.30 0.78
CA MET A 11 -10.17 -5.29 0.21
C MET A 11 -9.73 -4.32 1.30
N ALA A 12 -8.42 -4.10 1.35
CA ALA A 12 -7.79 -3.25 2.33
C ALA A 12 -6.99 -2.13 1.65
N ALA A 13 -7.08 -0.93 2.20
CA ALA A 13 -6.30 0.21 1.76
C ALA A 13 -5.81 1.05 2.94
N SER A 14 -4.53 1.39 2.91
CA SER A 14 -3.89 2.26 3.91
C SER A 14 -3.62 3.63 3.31
N VAL A 15 -4.05 4.69 3.98
CA VAL A 15 -3.92 6.06 3.48
C VAL A 15 -2.79 6.78 4.20
N HIS A 16 -1.83 7.27 3.41
CA HIS A 16 -0.68 8.01 3.88
C HIS A 16 -0.64 9.45 3.35
N VAL A 17 -0.20 10.36 4.20
CA VAL A 17 0.35 11.66 3.81
C VAL A 17 1.86 11.63 3.98
N ILE A 18 2.58 12.36 3.13
CA ILE A 18 4.04 12.48 3.23
C ILE A 18 4.37 13.77 3.97
N ARG A 19 5.10 13.68 5.09
CA ARG A 19 5.57 14.82 5.88
C ARG A 19 7.07 14.68 6.06
N ASP A 20 7.83 15.71 5.69
CA ASP A 20 9.29 15.71 5.77
C ASP A 20 9.94 14.47 5.11
N GLY A 21 9.35 14.03 3.98
CA GLY A 21 9.80 12.86 3.22
C GLY A 21 9.34 11.50 3.80
N ASN A 22 8.71 11.48 4.97
CA ASN A 22 8.29 10.26 5.67
C ASN A 22 6.78 9.98 5.51
N PRO A 23 6.36 8.72 5.35
CA PRO A 23 4.95 8.34 5.32
C PRO A 23 4.33 8.33 6.72
N HIS A 24 3.18 9.02 6.84
CA HIS A 24 2.29 8.95 7.99
C HIS A 24 0.97 8.31 7.56
N SER A 25 0.66 7.13 8.08
CA SER A 25 -0.66 6.51 7.92
C SER A 25 -1.65 7.28 8.77
N VAL A 26 -2.66 7.87 8.12
CA VAL A 26 -3.61 8.80 8.74
C VAL A 26 -5.05 8.34 8.67
N ASP A 27 -5.33 7.32 7.85
CA ASP A 27 -6.65 6.75 7.66
C ASP A 27 -6.53 5.36 6.99
N GLU A 28 -7.61 4.57 7.03
CA GLU A 28 -7.66 3.24 6.42
C GLU A 28 -9.07 2.90 5.91
N PHE A 29 -9.13 1.99 4.95
CA PHE A 29 -10.34 1.34 4.49
C PHE A 29 -10.13 -0.17 4.59
N VAL A 30 -11.04 -0.88 5.26
CA VAL A 30 -10.95 -2.32 5.51
C VAL A 30 -12.26 -2.99 5.13
N ASP A 31 -12.20 -4.28 4.80
CA ASP A 31 -13.34 -5.14 4.49
C ASP A 31 -14.28 -4.57 3.41
N LEU A 32 -13.72 -3.91 2.39
CA LEU A 32 -14.51 -3.48 1.24
C LEU A 32 -14.68 -4.63 0.26
N TYR A 33 -15.90 -4.76 -0.26
CA TYR A 33 -16.33 -5.88 -1.11
C TYR A 33 -15.55 -5.95 -2.44
N ASP A 34 -15.47 -4.81 -3.14
CA ASP A 34 -14.91 -4.74 -4.48
C ASP A 34 -14.26 -3.37 -4.80
N THR A 35 -13.63 -3.29 -5.96
CA THR A 35 -12.95 -2.07 -6.42
C THR A 35 -13.91 -0.89 -6.61
N PRO A 36 -15.12 -1.07 -7.17
CA PRO A 36 -16.14 -0.02 -7.18
C PRO A 36 -16.49 0.54 -5.78
N ALA A 37 -16.65 -0.31 -4.76
CA ALA A 37 -16.90 0.12 -3.39
C ALA A 37 -15.72 0.92 -2.82
N MET A 38 -14.49 0.45 -3.06
CA MET A 38 -13.26 1.17 -2.69
C MET A 38 -13.18 2.54 -3.37
N ILE A 39 -13.47 2.64 -4.67
CA ILE A 39 -13.49 3.90 -5.41
C ILE A 39 -14.49 4.88 -4.80
N ARG A 40 -15.73 4.41 -4.51
CA ARG A 40 -16.76 5.26 -3.89
C ARG A 40 -16.33 5.76 -2.52
N ALA A 41 -15.86 4.87 -1.65
CA ALA A 41 -15.43 5.21 -0.30
C ALA A 41 -14.29 6.25 -0.28
N ILE A 42 -13.29 6.08 -1.14
CA ILE A 42 -12.18 7.04 -1.29
C ILE A 42 -12.70 8.39 -1.82
N THR A 43 -13.55 8.36 -2.83
CA THR A 43 -14.09 9.56 -3.46
C THR A 43 -14.95 10.36 -2.49
N GLU A 44 -15.90 9.72 -1.84
CA GLU A 44 -16.79 10.32 -0.83
C GLU A 44 -16.03 10.97 0.31
N LYS A 45 -14.94 10.34 0.74
CA LYS A 45 -14.15 10.81 1.87
C LYS A 45 -13.27 12.00 1.53
N TYR A 46 -12.68 12.03 0.33
CA TYR A 46 -11.60 12.97 0.00
C TYR A 46 -11.98 14.01 -1.04
N TRP A 47 -13.07 13.84 -1.78
CA TRP A 47 -13.52 14.81 -2.78
C TRP A 47 -14.87 15.39 -2.37
N PRO A 48 -15.01 16.72 -2.28
CA PRO A 48 -16.28 17.34 -1.93
C PRO A 48 -17.34 17.11 -3.01
N TYR A 49 -18.58 16.93 -2.58
CA TYR A 49 -19.75 16.86 -3.46
C TYR A 49 -20.31 18.26 -3.70
N ILE A 50 -20.14 18.79 -4.92
CA ILE A 50 -20.51 20.16 -5.29
C ILE A 50 -21.19 20.11 -6.67
N ASP A 51 -22.36 20.75 -6.79
CA ASP A 51 -23.16 20.81 -8.03
C ASP A 51 -23.54 19.43 -8.59
N GLY A 52 -23.96 18.52 -7.71
CA GLY A 52 -24.45 17.20 -8.11
C GLY A 52 -23.36 16.19 -8.49
N ARG A 53 -22.07 16.49 -8.24
CA ARG A 53 -20.95 15.60 -8.53
C ARG A 53 -19.78 15.76 -7.55
N TYR A 54 -18.95 14.74 -7.43
CA TYR A 54 -17.68 14.83 -6.70
C TYR A 54 -16.66 15.65 -7.49
N GLN A 55 -15.99 16.61 -6.85
CA GLN A 55 -14.94 17.43 -7.45
C GLN A 55 -13.58 17.08 -6.85
N LYS A 56 -12.56 16.88 -7.69
CA LYS A 56 -11.21 16.51 -7.24
C LYS A 56 -10.59 17.65 -6.42
N ALA A 57 -10.53 17.47 -5.10
CA ALA A 57 -9.84 18.40 -4.18
C ALA A 57 -8.41 17.95 -3.84
N HIS A 58 -8.15 16.65 -3.92
CA HIS A 58 -6.86 16.06 -3.57
C HIS A 58 -6.36 15.15 -4.69
N GLN A 59 -5.05 15.20 -4.96
CA GLN A 59 -4.40 14.21 -5.82
C GLN A 59 -4.23 12.90 -5.07
N ILE A 60 -4.84 11.84 -5.60
CA ILE A 60 -4.81 10.51 -5.00
C ILE A 60 -3.91 9.61 -5.86
N TYR A 61 -2.84 9.12 -5.25
CA TYR A 61 -1.95 8.11 -5.79
C TYR A 61 -2.25 6.77 -5.14
N ILE A 62 -2.55 5.74 -5.94
CA ILE A 62 -2.83 4.38 -5.46
C ILE A 62 -1.67 3.47 -5.85
N TYR A 63 -1.20 2.66 -4.90
CA TYR A 63 -0.11 1.70 -5.01
C TYR A 63 -0.68 0.30 -4.80
N PRO A 64 -1.35 -0.29 -5.80
CA PRO A 64 -2.01 -1.56 -5.63
C PRO A 64 -1.06 -2.74 -5.80
N ASP A 65 -1.45 -3.88 -5.26
CA ASP A 65 -0.87 -5.15 -5.66
C ASP A 65 -1.14 -5.46 -7.16
N SER A 66 -0.28 -6.27 -7.74
CA SER A 66 -0.27 -6.54 -9.19
C SER A 66 -1.42 -7.44 -9.67
N SER A 67 -2.17 -8.11 -8.79
CA SER A 67 -3.27 -9.01 -9.14
C SER A 67 -4.43 -8.30 -9.83
N GLY A 68 -4.59 -6.98 -9.58
CA GLY A 68 -5.59 -6.12 -10.22
C GLY A 68 -5.44 -5.97 -11.74
N LYS A 69 -4.39 -6.52 -12.36
CA LYS A 69 -4.23 -6.57 -13.83
C LYS A 69 -5.06 -7.66 -14.48
N SER A 70 -5.20 -8.79 -13.82
CA SER A 70 -5.97 -9.94 -14.32
C SER A 70 -7.32 -10.05 -13.65
N ARG A 71 -7.46 -9.47 -12.44
CA ARG A 71 -8.71 -9.48 -11.68
C ARG A 71 -9.75 -8.60 -12.34
N LYS A 72 -10.96 -9.15 -12.44
CA LYS A 72 -12.18 -8.47 -12.87
C LYS A 72 -13.10 -8.34 -11.67
N SER A 73 -13.54 -7.13 -11.35
CA SER A 73 -14.61 -6.92 -10.36
C SER A 73 -15.93 -7.51 -10.88
N VAL A 74 -16.84 -7.86 -9.96
CA VAL A 74 -18.09 -8.58 -10.26
C VAL A 74 -18.86 -7.92 -11.41
N GLY A 75 -19.03 -8.64 -12.52
CA GLY A 75 -19.83 -8.21 -13.68
C GLY A 75 -19.14 -7.30 -14.70
N ALA A 76 -17.88 -6.90 -14.49
CA ALA A 76 -17.14 -6.06 -15.43
C ALA A 76 -16.15 -6.88 -16.28
N SER A 77 -16.12 -6.62 -17.58
CA SER A 77 -15.03 -7.08 -18.47
C SER A 77 -13.70 -6.37 -18.19
N GLU A 78 -13.74 -5.34 -17.37
CA GLU A 78 -12.63 -4.44 -17.05
C GLU A 78 -11.87 -4.90 -15.80
N THR A 79 -10.59 -4.56 -15.78
CA THR A 79 -9.69 -4.93 -14.69
C THR A 79 -9.76 -3.90 -13.57
N ASP A 80 -9.46 -4.29 -12.34
CA ASP A 80 -9.51 -3.37 -11.19
C ASP A 80 -8.60 -2.14 -11.39
N ILE A 81 -7.42 -2.34 -11.98
CA ILE A 81 -6.53 -1.24 -12.34
C ILE A 81 -7.17 -0.27 -13.35
N THR A 82 -7.95 -0.79 -14.29
CA THR A 82 -8.68 0.04 -15.26
C THR A 82 -9.76 0.85 -14.56
N LEU A 83 -10.53 0.23 -13.65
CA LEU A 83 -11.55 0.93 -12.85
C LEU A 83 -10.95 2.07 -12.02
N LEU A 84 -9.82 1.83 -11.34
CA LEU A 84 -9.13 2.88 -10.57
C LEU A 84 -8.67 4.05 -11.46
N LYS A 85 -8.19 3.78 -12.68
CA LYS A 85 -7.77 4.82 -13.63
C LYS A 85 -8.96 5.60 -14.18
N GLN A 86 -10.07 4.93 -14.49
CA GLN A 86 -11.30 5.57 -14.95
C GLN A 86 -11.93 6.44 -13.85
N ALA A 87 -11.75 6.05 -12.59
CA ALA A 87 -12.09 6.85 -11.41
C ALA A 87 -11.10 7.99 -11.13
N ASP A 88 -10.25 8.33 -12.11
CA ASP A 88 -9.36 9.48 -12.06
C ASP A 88 -8.26 9.43 -10.97
N PHE A 89 -7.94 8.24 -10.47
CA PHE A 89 -6.81 8.05 -9.57
C PHE A 89 -5.50 7.84 -10.33
N ASN A 90 -4.40 8.31 -9.74
CA ASN A 90 -3.06 8.07 -10.26
C ASN A 90 -2.57 6.68 -9.81
N VAL A 91 -2.72 5.68 -10.67
CA VAL A 91 -2.35 4.29 -10.34
C VAL A 91 -0.87 4.03 -10.60
N ARG A 92 -0.14 3.69 -9.54
CA ARG A 92 1.29 3.34 -9.53
C ARG A 92 1.48 1.85 -9.21
N ALA A 93 1.15 0.99 -10.18
CA ALA A 93 1.26 -0.46 -10.05
C ALA A 93 2.60 -0.98 -10.58
N HIS A 94 3.22 -1.93 -9.88
CA HIS A 94 4.39 -2.64 -10.41
C HIS A 94 3.99 -3.63 -11.53
N PRO A 95 4.94 -4.02 -12.42
CA PRO A 95 4.76 -5.11 -13.38
C PRO A 95 4.28 -6.42 -12.73
N ALA A 96 4.88 -6.77 -11.58
CA ALA A 96 4.55 -7.92 -10.76
C ALA A 96 4.68 -7.55 -9.27
N ASN A 97 4.08 -8.35 -8.39
CA ASN A 97 4.21 -8.16 -6.95
C ASN A 97 5.68 -8.32 -6.52
N PRO A 98 6.17 -7.45 -5.62
CA PRO A 98 7.51 -7.60 -5.09
C PRO A 98 7.64 -8.89 -4.28
N PRO A 99 8.85 -9.47 -4.16
CA PRO A 99 9.09 -10.57 -3.23
C PRO A 99 8.64 -10.19 -1.82
N VAL A 100 7.87 -11.06 -1.16
CA VAL A 100 7.28 -10.80 0.17
C VAL A 100 8.35 -10.35 1.17
N LYS A 101 9.51 -11.03 1.18
CA LYS A 101 10.63 -10.68 2.06
C LYS A 101 11.16 -9.26 1.84
N ASP A 102 11.29 -8.83 0.59
CA ASP A 102 11.81 -7.49 0.28
C ASP A 102 10.81 -6.40 0.66
N ARG A 103 9.51 -6.65 0.44
CA ARG A 103 8.43 -5.76 0.88
C ARG A 103 8.41 -5.61 2.40
N VAL A 104 8.42 -6.73 3.12
CA VAL A 104 8.42 -6.73 4.58
C VAL A 104 9.68 -6.08 5.15
N ASN A 105 10.87 -6.41 4.61
CA ASN A 105 12.11 -5.78 5.06
C ASN A 105 12.13 -4.27 4.80
N SER A 106 11.56 -3.81 3.68
CA SER A 106 11.43 -2.36 3.40
C SER A 106 10.52 -1.68 4.40
N LEU A 107 9.41 -2.30 4.77
CA LEU A 107 8.52 -1.80 5.82
C LEU A 107 9.20 -1.79 7.19
N SER A 108 9.82 -2.90 7.61
CA SER A 108 10.54 -2.99 8.88
C SER A 108 11.63 -1.93 9.01
N ALA A 109 12.42 -1.71 7.95
CA ALA A 109 13.47 -0.68 7.93
C ALA A 109 12.92 0.76 7.99
N MET A 110 11.68 0.99 7.55
CA MET A 110 11.00 2.27 7.73
C MET A 110 10.44 2.42 9.14
N ILE A 111 9.91 1.35 9.75
CA ILE A 111 9.43 1.37 11.14
C ILE A 111 10.59 1.62 12.12
N CYS A 112 11.68 0.87 11.95
CA CYS A 112 12.92 1.03 12.70
C CYS A 112 14.07 0.37 11.93
N ASN A 113 15.03 1.15 11.46
CA ASN A 113 16.24 0.57 10.90
C ASN A 113 17.23 0.13 12.01
N SER A 114 18.35 -0.46 11.60
CA SER A 114 19.44 -0.90 12.49
C SER A 114 20.14 0.22 13.25
N GLU A 115 19.94 1.47 12.87
CA GLU A 115 20.48 2.66 13.53
C GLU A 115 19.47 3.26 14.53
N GLY A 116 18.30 2.65 14.71
CA GLY A 116 17.23 3.15 15.57
C GLY A 116 16.39 4.27 14.96
N LEU A 117 16.60 4.60 13.68
CA LEU A 117 15.85 5.63 12.98
C LEU A 117 14.45 5.14 12.59
N ARG A 118 13.43 5.95 12.92
CA ARG A 118 12.02 5.69 12.62
C ARG A 118 11.52 6.66 11.57
N ARG A 119 10.97 6.13 10.48
CA ARG A 119 10.53 6.87 9.31
C ARG A 119 9.11 6.51 8.84
N TYR A 120 8.49 5.48 9.41
CA TYR A 120 7.08 5.18 9.22
C TYR A 120 6.32 5.51 10.50
N PHE A 121 5.24 6.26 10.35
CA PHE A 121 4.37 6.64 11.46
C PHE A 121 2.93 6.23 11.16
N ILE A 122 2.19 5.84 12.18
CA ILE A 122 0.79 5.44 12.06
C ILE A 122 -0.02 6.11 13.17
N ASN A 123 -1.19 6.64 12.81
CA ASN A 123 -2.15 7.19 13.76
C ASN A 123 -2.99 6.03 14.32
N PRO A 124 -2.83 5.64 15.59
CA PRO A 124 -3.56 4.49 16.15
C PRO A 124 -5.07 4.73 16.24
N ASP A 125 -5.51 5.98 16.43
CA ASP A 125 -6.93 6.31 16.55
C ASP A 125 -7.67 6.24 15.21
N LYS A 126 -6.95 6.44 14.11
CA LYS A 126 -7.50 6.46 12.74
C LYS A 126 -7.14 5.22 11.93
N CYS A 127 -6.13 4.47 12.36
CA CYS A 127 -5.69 3.26 11.71
C CYS A 127 -5.62 2.06 12.68
N PRO A 128 -6.68 1.76 13.45
CA PRO A 128 -6.64 0.69 14.44
C PRO A 128 -6.37 -0.69 13.82
N ASN A 129 -6.92 -1.00 12.64
CA ASN A 129 -6.68 -2.29 11.97
C ASN A 129 -5.24 -2.37 11.46
N GLY A 130 -4.71 -1.29 10.90
CA GLY A 130 -3.30 -1.21 10.51
C GLY A 130 -2.35 -1.42 11.69
N VAL A 131 -2.66 -0.83 12.86
CA VAL A 131 -1.88 -1.06 14.09
C VAL A 131 -1.99 -2.51 14.54
N GLU A 132 -3.21 -3.03 14.66
CA GLU A 132 -3.45 -4.40 15.10
C GLU A 132 -2.74 -5.42 14.19
N SER A 133 -2.86 -5.26 12.87
CA SER A 133 -2.17 -6.07 11.87
C SER A 133 -0.64 -6.03 12.03
N LEU A 134 -0.05 -4.85 12.24
CA LEU A 134 1.39 -4.70 12.43
C LEU A 134 1.88 -5.34 13.75
N GLU A 135 1.06 -5.31 14.80
CA GLU A 135 1.40 -5.87 16.11
C GLU A 135 1.21 -7.39 16.17
N LYS A 136 0.22 -7.94 15.44
CA LYS A 136 -0.22 -9.33 15.59
C LYS A 136 0.17 -10.27 14.46
N GLN A 137 0.64 -9.77 13.31
CA GLN A 137 1.02 -10.65 12.20
C GLN A 137 2.21 -11.54 12.58
N ALA A 138 1.93 -12.83 12.80
CA ALA A 138 2.93 -13.84 13.07
C ALA A 138 3.62 -14.33 11.79
N TYR A 139 4.69 -15.11 11.97
CA TYR A 139 5.33 -15.86 10.88
C TYR A 139 5.01 -17.34 11.01
N THR A 140 4.88 -17.99 9.87
CA THR A 140 4.77 -19.46 9.76
C THR A 140 6.14 -20.12 9.94
N ASP A 141 6.15 -21.44 10.18
CA ASP A 141 7.39 -22.24 10.25
C ASP A 141 8.21 -22.18 8.95
N ALA A 142 7.57 -21.87 7.81
CA ALA A 142 8.23 -21.67 6.52
C ALA A 142 8.94 -20.30 6.40
N GLY A 143 8.84 -19.44 7.41
CA GLY A 143 9.49 -18.12 7.42
C GLY A 143 8.80 -17.08 6.53
N THR A 144 7.49 -17.25 6.27
CA THR A 144 6.65 -16.26 5.60
C THR A 144 5.59 -15.72 6.55
N PRO A 145 5.13 -14.46 6.39
CA PRO A 145 4.02 -13.92 7.15
C PRO A 145 2.79 -14.83 7.08
N ASP A 146 2.15 -15.06 8.23
CA ASP A 146 0.93 -15.83 8.33
C ASP A 146 -0.25 -15.04 7.71
N LYS A 147 -1.02 -15.73 6.88
CA LYS A 147 -2.21 -15.20 6.19
C LYS A 147 -3.51 -15.82 6.71
N THR A 148 -3.42 -16.81 7.62
CA THR A 148 -4.60 -17.56 8.07
C THR A 148 -5.47 -16.79 9.06
N GLN A 149 -4.90 -15.77 9.73
CA GLN A 149 -5.60 -14.95 10.73
C GLN A 149 -6.11 -13.60 10.20
N GLY A 150 -5.94 -13.32 8.90
CA GLY A 150 -6.45 -12.09 8.26
C GLY A 150 -5.67 -10.81 8.58
N TYR A 151 -4.60 -10.88 9.40
CA TYR A 151 -3.77 -9.71 9.69
C TYR A 151 -2.93 -9.25 8.49
N ASP A 152 -2.87 -10.02 7.40
CA ASP A 152 -2.02 -9.71 6.26
C ASP A 152 -2.55 -8.59 5.38
N HIS A 153 -3.86 -8.43 5.21
CA HIS A 153 -4.44 -7.48 4.24
C HIS A 153 -3.93 -6.05 4.45
N MET A 154 -3.99 -5.54 5.68
CA MET A 154 -3.50 -4.20 5.99
C MET A 154 -1.96 -4.11 5.93
N THR A 155 -1.23 -5.13 6.39
CA THR A 155 0.24 -5.13 6.27
C THR A 155 0.71 -5.17 4.81
N ASP A 156 -0.02 -5.90 3.94
CA ASP A 156 0.26 -6.03 2.53
C ASP A 156 -0.02 -4.69 1.84
N ALA A 157 -1.19 -4.07 2.11
CA ALA A 157 -1.55 -2.74 1.62
C ALA A 157 -0.50 -1.68 2.01
N ILE A 158 -0.09 -1.60 3.28
CA ILE A 158 0.97 -0.70 3.75
C ILE A 158 2.28 -1.01 3.02
N GLY A 159 2.62 -2.29 2.94
CA GLY A 159 3.84 -2.79 2.32
C GLY A 159 3.94 -2.41 0.84
N TYR A 160 2.85 -2.42 0.07
CA TYR A 160 2.88 -2.04 -1.34
C TYR A 160 3.24 -0.57 -1.54
N HIS A 161 2.66 0.32 -0.73
CA HIS A 161 3.03 1.74 -0.75
C HIS A 161 4.49 1.94 -0.34
N VAL A 162 4.91 1.32 0.77
CA VAL A 162 6.27 1.49 1.30
C VAL A 162 7.31 0.92 0.36
N TYR A 163 7.10 -0.26 -0.20
CA TYR A 163 8.03 -0.85 -1.15
C TYR A 163 8.17 -0.01 -2.43
N TYR A 164 7.08 0.56 -2.93
CA TYR A 164 7.14 1.38 -4.14
C TYR A 164 7.96 2.66 -3.92
N GLN A 165 7.74 3.36 -2.80
CA GLN A 165 8.35 4.67 -2.54
C GLN A 165 9.70 4.59 -1.80
N TYR A 166 9.83 3.61 -0.91
CA TYR A 166 10.96 3.46 0.02
C TYR A 166 11.55 2.04 -0.04
N PRO A 167 11.85 1.48 -1.23
CA PRO A 167 12.42 0.14 -1.31
C PRO A 167 13.81 0.12 -0.67
N LEU A 168 14.14 -0.97 0.02
CA LEU A 168 15.53 -1.27 0.31
C LEU A 168 16.28 -1.46 -0.99
N ARG A 169 17.26 -0.58 -1.23
CA ARG A 169 18.18 -0.71 -2.37
C ARG A 169 19.43 -1.41 -1.89
N LYS A 170 19.81 -2.49 -2.58
CA LYS A 170 21.13 -3.09 -2.37
C LYS A 170 22.19 -2.04 -2.69
N PRO A 171 23.25 -1.90 -1.86
CA PRO A 171 24.40 -1.10 -2.24
C PRO A 171 24.90 -1.57 -3.61
N ILE A 172 25.15 -0.63 -4.52
CA ILE A 172 25.90 -0.93 -5.73
C ILE A 172 27.30 -1.31 -5.22
N ALA A 173 27.79 -2.50 -5.58
CA ALA A 173 29.11 -2.94 -5.17
C ALA A 173 30.13 -1.84 -5.53
N HIS A 174 30.89 -1.38 -4.55
CA HIS A 174 31.98 -0.44 -4.78
C HIS A 174 33.02 -1.18 -5.63
N ILE A 175 33.10 -0.85 -6.92
CA ILE A 175 34.19 -1.34 -7.77
C ILE A 175 35.34 -0.38 -7.54
N ASP A 176 36.36 -0.80 -6.79
CA ASP A 176 37.64 -0.11 -6.76
C ASP A 176 38.28 -0.24 -8.15
N ILE A 177 38.01 0.74 -9.01
CA ILE A 177 38.76 0.91 -10.25
C ILE A 177 40.10 1.49 -9.83
N GLY A 178 41.06 0.61 -9.50
CA GLY A 178 42.44 0.98 -9.33
C GLY A 178 42.93 1.65 -10.62
N MET A 179 43.01 2.98 -10.62
CA MET A 179 43.75 3.69 -11.66
C MET A 179 45.23 3.40 -11.42
N ALA A 180 45.81 2.59 -12.28
CA ALA A 180 47.25 2.52 -12.43
C ALA A 180 47.74 3.90 -12.90
N ILE A 181 48.63 4.50 -12.12
CA ILE A 181 49.30 5.78 -12.40
C ILE A 181 50.35 5.55 -13.48
#